data_AF-A0A943DNU6-F1
#
_entry.id   AF-A0A943DNU6-F1
#
_cell.length_a   1.000
_cell.length_b   1.000
_cell.length_c   1.000
_cell.angle_alpha   90.00
_cell.angle_beta   90.00
_cell.angle_gamma   90.00
#
_symmetry.space_group_name_H-M   'P 1'
#
loop_
_entity.id
_entity.type
_entity.pdbx_description
1 polymer ?
#
loop_
_entity_poly.entity_id
_entity_poly.type
_entity_poly.pdbx_seq_one_letter_code
_entity_poly.pdbx_strand_id
1 'polypeptide(L)'
;MNKQYLMYALSQLMKKKDNNGVFTIDETGSKWHRETNVDILKTFCREGYAMAKKHGHFIVGTGGEKNYIGIPGRFLVEDQPAGGKTGFTLWQPLRGGEEMYGSLENISDDTASMVYGYWIACIDEKTLGISEP
;
A
#
# COMPACT_ATOMS: atom_id res chain seq x y z
N MET A 1 4.26 13.30 -22.60
CA MET A 1 3.59 12.13 -21.99
C MET A 1 4.13 10.87 -22.66
N ASN A 2 4.76 9.96 -21.91
CA ASN A 2 5.47 8.80 -22.45
C ASN A 2 4.46 7.76 -23.03
N LYS A 3 4.70 7.24 -24.24
CA LYS A 3 3.87 6.21 -24.88
C LYS A 3 3.72 4.96 -24.01
N GLN A 4 4.77 4.62 -23.26
CA GLN A 4 4.78 3.47 -22.35
C GLN A 4 3.81 3.67 -21.18
N TYR A 5 3.72 4.90 -20.66
CA TYR A 5 2.76 5.28 -19.63
C TYR A 5 1.32 5.20 -20.12
N LEU A 6 1.05 5.66 -21.34
CA LEU A 6 -0.28 5.58 -21.94
C LEU A 6 -0.70 4.12 -22.16
N MET A 7 0.21 3.29 -22.66
CA MET A 7 -0.05 1.87 -22.89
C MET A 7 -0.26 1.09 -21.58
N TYR A 8 0.48 1.42 -20.52
CA TYR A 8 0.27 0.84 -19.19
C TYR A 8 -1.08 1.27 -18.60
N ALA A 9 -1.41 2.56 -18.64
CA ALA A 9 -2.70 3.05 -18.16
C ALA A 9 -3.88 2.39 -18.93
N LEU A 10 -3.72 2.20 -20.24
CA LEU A 10 -4.68 1.49 -21.10
C LEU A 10 -4.79 0.00 -20.73
N SER A 11 -3.68 -0.69 -20.49
CA SER A 11 -3.71 -2.11 -20.12
C SER A 11 -4.38 -2.32 -18.76
N GLN A 12 -4.15 -1.43 -17.79
CA GLN A 12 -4.82 -1.45 -16.48
C GLN A 12 -6.34 -1.17 -16.59
N LEU A 13 -6.74 -0.25 -17.47
CA LEU A 13 -8.15 -0.01 -17.77
C LEU A 13 -8.84 -1.20 -18.43
N MET A 14 -8.12 -1.98 -19.24
CA MET A 14 -8.64 -3.17 -19.92
C MET A 14 -8.69 -4.42 -19.03
N LYS A 15 -7.78 -4.56 -18.05
CA LYS A 15 -7.79 -5.64 -17.04
C LYS A 15 -8.95 -5.55 -16.04
N LYS A 16 -9.69 -4.44 -16.04
CA LYS A 16 -10.73 -4.06 -15.06
C LYS A 16 -12.01 -4.91 -15.07
N LYS A 17 -12.08 -6.00 -15.86
CA LYS A 17 -13.31 -6.78 -16.04
C LYS A 17 -13.44 -8.02 -15.16
N ASP A 18 -12.36 -8.51 -14.53
CA ASP A 18 -12.42 -9.64 -13.58
C ASP A 18 -11.19 -9.67 -12.64
N ASN A 19 -11.24 -8.94 -11.51
CA ASN A 19 -10.52 -9.20 -10.25
C ASN A 19 -10.54 -7.97 -9.32
N ASN A 20 -11.32 -8.01 -8.24
CA ASN A 20 -11.55 -6.88 -7.33
C ASN A 20 -10.45 -6.65 -6.26
N GLY A 21 -9.27 -7.26 -6.38
CA GLY A 21 -8.20 -7.16 -5.37
C GLY A 21 -7.26 -5.97 -5.57
N VAL A 22 -6.85 -5.31 -4.47
CA VAL A 22 -5.90 -4.18 -4.48
C VAL A 22 -4.52 -4.59 -5.01
N PHE A 23 -4.09 -5.80 -4.67
CA PHE A 23 -2.81 -6.39 -5.06
C PHE A 23 -2.99 -7.49 -6.10
N THR A 24 -1.96 -7.76 -6.91
CA THR A 24 -1.90 -8.94 -7.78
C THR A 24 -1.62 -10.19 -6.96
N ILE A 25 -0.61 -10.12 -6.10
CA ILE A 25 -0.28 -11.10 -5.07
C ILE A 25 -0.46 -10.37 -3.74
N ASP A 26 -1.27 -10.90 -2.84
CA ASP A 26 -1.45 -10.34 -1.50
C ASP A 26 -0.75 -11.22 -0.47
N GLU A 27 0.39 -10.74 0.04
CA GLU A 27 1.19 -11.43 1.05
C GLU A 27 0.46 -11.61 2.39
N THR A 28 -0.59 -10.82 2.65
CA THR A 28 -1.36 -10.90 3.90
C THR A 28 -2.55 -11.85 3.84
N GLY A 29 -2.96 -12.26 2.62
CA GLY A 29 -4.20 -13.02 2.39
C GLY A 29 -5.49 -12.29 2.80
N SER A 30 -5.45 -10.96 2.95
CA SER A 30 -6.55 -10.18 3.50
C SER A 30 -7.59 -9.77 2.46
N LYS A 31 -8.79 -9.48 2.96
CA LYS A 31 -9.80 -8.72 2.23
C LYS A 31 -9.62 -7.25 2.57
N TRP A 32 -9.32 -6.45 1.55
CA TRP A 32 -9.00 -5.03 1.70
C TRP A 32 -10.21 -4.13 1.50
N HIS A 33 -10.41 -3.22 2.44
CA HIS A 33 -11.39 -2.15 2.38
C HIS A 33 -10.69 -0.79 2.34
N ARG A 34 -11.22 0.14 1.55
CA ARG A 34 -10.70 1.51 1.46
C ARG A 34 -11.47 2.42 2.41
N GLU A 35 -10.75 3.09 3.32
CA GLU A 35 -11.31 4.10 4.22
C GLU A 35 -10.86 5.51 3.78
N THR A 36 -11.80 6.47 3.82
CA THR A 36 -11.60 7.86 3.39
C THR A 36 -11.62 8.85 4.55
N ASN A 37 -12.16 8.45 5.71
CA ASN A 37 -12.07 9.21 6.95
C ASN A 37 -10.66 9.10 7.55
N VAL A 38 -9.70 9.77 6.93
CA VAL A 38 -8.27 9.71 7.32
C VAL A 38 -8.00 10.27 8.72
N ASP A 39 -8.89 11.11 9.27
CA ASP A 39 -8.71 11.71 10.59
C ASP A 39 -8.79 10.69 11.73
N ILE A 40 -9.41 9.53 11.51
CA ILE A 40 -9.42 8.43 12.49
C ILE A 40 -8.02 7.93 12.85
N LEU A 41 -7.06 8.03 11.91
CA LEU A 41 -5.67 7.63 12.13
C LEU A 41 -4.98 8.45 13.21
N LYS A 42 -5.44 9.68 13.50
CA LYS A 42 -4.87 10.49 14.59
C LYS A 42 -5.02 9.82 15.96
N THR A 43 -5.97 8.89 16.09
CA THR A 43 -6.28 8.17 17.32
C THR A 43 -5.39 6.96 17.54
N PHE A 44 -5.05 6.20 16.48
CA PHE A 44 -4.39 4.89 16.62
C PHE A 44 -3.18 4.66 15.70
N CYS A 45 -2.95 5.50 14.69
CA CYS A 45 -1.89 5.35 13.69
C CYS A 45 -1.41 6.73 13.20
N ARG A 46 -0.84 7.51 14.10
CA ARG A 46 -0.44 8.90 13.81
C ARG A 46 0.64 8.98 12.73
N GLU A 47 1.50 7.98 12.67
CA GLU A 47 2.63 7.84 11.76
C GLU A 47 2.17 7.74 10.30
N GLY A 48 1.02 7.09 10.07
CA GLY A 48 0.42 6.95 8.74
C GLY A 48 -0.40 8.16 8.28
N TYR A 49 -0.75 9.08 9.19
CA TYR A 49 -1.72 10.15 8.91
C TYR A 49 -1.27 11.08 7.78
N ALA A 50 0.01 11.48 7.75
CA ALA A 50 0.51 12.42 6.76
C ALA A 50 0.35 11.89 5.32
N MET A 51 0.72 10.63 5.10
CA MET A 51 0.60 9.98 3.79
C MET A 51 -0.85 9.64 3.44
N ALA A 52 -1.62 9.11 4.39
CA ALA A 52 -3.04 8.87 4.16
C ALA A 52 -3.79 10.17 3.80
N LYS A 53 -3.48 11.29 4.44
CA LYS A 53 -4.04 12.60 4.13
C LYS A 53 -3.61 13.10 2.74
N LYS A 54 -2.32 12.98 2.40
CA LYS A 54 -1.78 13.34 1.07
C LYS A 54 -2.52 12.60 -0.05
N HIS A 55 -2.88 11.33 0.18
CA HIS A 55 -3.55 10.47 -0.80
C HIS A 55 -5.08 10.38 -0.61
N GLY A 56 -5.63 11.00 0.44
CA GLY A 56 -7.06 11.05 0.75
C GLY A 56 -7.70 9.73 1.19
N HIS A 57 -6.91 8.71 1.54
CA HIS A 57 -7.42 7.41 1.99
C HIS A 57 -6.33 6.57 2.67
N PHE A 58 -6.76 5.47 3.26
CA PHE A 58 -5.93 4.31 3.62
C PHE A 58 -6.73 3.02 3.36
N ILE A 59 -6.11 1.86 3.55
CA ILE A 59 -6.79 0.57 3.45
C ILE A 59 -6.71 -0.22 4.75
N VAL A 60 -7.73 -1.03 5.02
CA VAL A 60 -7.81 -1.95 6.16
C VAL A 60 -7.98 -3.36 5.62
N GLY A 61 -7.11 -4.26 6.03
CA GLY A 61 -7.13 -5.68 5.69
C GLY A 61 -7.75 -6.49 6.82
N THR A 62 -8.75 -7.31 6.51
CA THR A 62 -9.39 -8.23 7.47
C THR A 62 -9.59 -9.61 6.86
N GLY A 63 -9.89 -10.62 7.69
CA GLY A 63 -10.20 -11.98 7.23
C GLY A 63 -8.99 -12.83 6.86
N GLY A 64 -7.77 -12.33 7.08
CA GLY A 64 -6.55 -13.14 7.19
C GLY A 64 -6.32 -13.61 8.63
N GLU A 65 -5.10 -14.06 8.95
CA GLU A 65 -4.71 -14.46 10.31
C GLU A 65 -4.71 -13.29 11.31
N LYS A 66 -4.46 -12.09 10.81
CA LYS A 66 -4.37 -10.84 11.58
C LYS A 66 -5.18 -9.75 10.86
N ASN A 67 -5.36 -8.62 11.55
CA ASN A 67 -5.86 -7.41 10.91
C ASN A 67 -4.67 -6.55 10.47
N TYR A 68 -4.83 -5.85 9.35
CA TYR A 68 -3.77 -5.04 8.77
C TYR A 68 -4.26 -3.64 8.44
N ILE A 69 -3.31 -2.70 8.42
CA ILE A 69 -3.50 -1.36 7.90
C ILE A 69 -2.49 -1.10 6.78
N GLY A 70 -2.96 -0.56 5.66
CA GLY A 70 -2.13 -0.12 4.55
C GLY A 70 -2.18 1.39 4.39
N ILE A 71 -1.03 2.05 4.47
CA ILE A 71 -0.88 3.48 4.24
C ILE A 71 -0.33 3.70 2.82
N PRO A 72 -0.98 4.53 1.97
CA PRO A 72 -0.51 4.75 0.61
C PRO A 72 0.90 5.32 0.58
N GLY A 73 1.74 4.81 -0.30
CA GLY A 73 3.10 5.31 -0.48
C GLY A 73 3.85 4.56 -1.56
N ARG A 74 4.89 5.18 -2.10
CA ARG A 74 5.84 4.49 -2.98
C ARG A 74 6.85 3.70 -2.15
N PHE A 75 7.64 2.84 -2.79
CA PHE A 75 8.72 2.11 -2.13
C PHE A 75 9.93 3.02 -1.87
N LEU A 76 9.72 4.07 -1.07
CA LEU A 76 10.70 5.07 -0.67
C LEU A 76 10.62 5.27 0.83
N VAL A 77 11.77 5.44 1.50
CA VAL A 77 11.85 5.65 2.96
C VAL A 77 11.06 6.89 3.40
N GLU A 78 11.00 7.93 2.57
CA GLU A 78 10.23 9.15 2.85
C GLU A 78 8.70 8.95 2.84
N ASP A 79 8.21 7.96 2.09
CA ASP A 79 6.80 7.60 2.03
C ASP A 79 6.46 6.50 3.06
N GLN A 80 7.46 5.87 3.69
CA GLN A 80 7.28 4.84 4.71
C GLN A 80 6.91 5.47 6.07
N PRO A 81 5.75 5.12 6.68
CA PRO A 81 5.36 5.65 7.98
C PRO A 81 6.45 5.44 9.04
N ALA A 82 6.85 6.54 9.69
CA ALA A 82 7.94 6.58 10.68
C ALA A 82 9.27 5.92 10.23
N GLY A 83 9.51 5.78 8.91
CA GLY A 83 10.65 5.04 8.37
C GLY A 83 10.70 3.58 8.81
N GLY A 84 9.53 2.95 9.02
CA GLY A 84 9.39 1.54 9.36
C GLY A 84 9.48 1.21 10.85
N LYS A 85 9.86 2.16 11.70
CA LYS A 85 10.10 1.95 13.15
C LYS A 85 8.85 1.56 13.95
N THR A 86 7.67 1.70 13.36
CA THR A 86 6.38 1.41 14.01
C THR A 86 5.68 0.19 13.40
N GLY A 87 6.39 -0.66 12.66
CA GLY A 87 5.85 -1.92 12.12
C GLY A 87 5.46 -1.89 10.65
N PHE A 88 5.56 -0.74 9.98
CA PHE A 88 5.32 -0.62 8.53
C PHE A 88 6.52 -1.15 7.73
N THR A 89 6.76 -2.45 7.76
CA THR A 89 7.93 -3.11 7.16
C THR A 89 7.62 -3.84 5.85
N LEU A 90 6.36 -4.13 5.57
CA LEU A 90 5.92 -4.69 4.29
C LEU A 90 5.47 -3.57 3.34
N TRP A 91 5.86 -3.67 2.07
CA TRP A 91 5.31 -2.83 1.01
C TRP A 91 4.81 -3.70 -0.13
N GLN A 92 3.59 -3.45 -0.60
CA GLN A 92 3.02 -4.14 -1.75
C GLN A 92 2.59 -3.13 -2.82
N PRO A 93 2.97 -3.33 -4.11
CA PRO A 93 2.58 -2.44 -5.20
C PRO A 93 1.09 -2.59 -5.49
N LEU A 94 0.43 -1.52 -5.94
CA LEU A 94 -0.87 -1.64 -6.58
C LEU A 94 -0.80 -2.67 -7.71
N ARG A 95 -1.86 -3.45 -7.89
CA ARG A 95 -2.01 -4.41 -8.99
C ARG A 95 -1.47 -3.86 -10.32
N GLY A 96 -0.54 -4.61 -10.92
CA GLY A 96 0.14 -4.27 -12.17
C GLY A 96 1.46 -3.50 -11.97
N GLY A 97 1.67 -2.90 -10.80
CA GLY A 97 2.90 -2.17 -10.47
C GLY A 97 4.11 -3.09 -10.37
N GLU A 98 3.90 -4.36 -10.02
CA GLU A 98 4.93 -5.40 -10.00
C GLU A 98 5.55 -5.67 -11.39
N GLU A 99 4.85 -5.32 -12.49
CA GLU A 99 5.38 -5.51 -13.85
C GLU A 99 6.51 -4.50 -14.19
N MET A 100 6.71 -3.49 -13.35
CA MET A 100 7.67 -2.40 -13.60
C MET A 100 9.07 -2.69 -13.05
N TYR A 101 9.24 -3.73 -12.24
CA TYR A 101 10.52 -4.10 -11.63
C TYR A 101 10.68 -5.62 -11.53
N GLY A 102 11.93 -6.11 -11.46
CA GLY A 102 12.21 -7.54 -11.31
C GLY A 102 12.08 -8.03 -9.86
N SER A 103 12.73 -7.33 -8.93
CA SER A 103 12.62 -7.56 -7.48
C SER A 103 12.73 -6.24 -6.73
N LEU A 104 12.13 -6.16 -5.54
CA LEU A 104 12.25 -4.97 -4.68
C LEU A 104 13.70 -4.70 -4.25
N GLU A 105 14.52 -5.74 -4.11
CA GLU A 105 15.94 -5.61 -3.77
C GLU A 105 16.76 -4.87 -4.84
N ASN A 106 16.31 -4.91 -6.09
CA ASN A 106 17.04 -4.33 -7.24
C ASN A 106 16.22 -3.24 -7.96
N ILE A 107 15.18 -2.72 -7.31
CA ILE A 107 14.39 -1.64 -7.89
C ILE A 107 15.25 -0.37 -8.01
N SER A 108 15.23 0.27 -9.17
CA SER A 108 15.91 1.56 -9.34
C SER A 108 15.14 2.68 -8.66
N ASP A 109 15.83 3.74 -8.25
CA ASP A 109 15.21 4.93 -7.66
C ASP A 109 14.13 5.52 -8.58
N ASP A 110 14.38 5.55 -9.89
CA ASP A 110 13.41 6.00 -10.89
C ASP A 110 12.12 5.17 -10.83
N THR A 111 12.23 3.84 -10.83
CA THR A 111 11.07 2.95 -10.78
C THR A 111 10.38 3.05 -9.42
N ALA A 112 11.13 3.06 -8.32
CA ALA A 112 10.60 3.24 -6.97
C ALA A 112 9.79 4.54 -6.85
N SER A 113 10.24 5.61 -7.50
CA SER A 113 9.52 6.90 -7.52
C SER A 113 8.21 6.89 -8.34
N MET A 114 8.03 5.89 -9.21
CA MET A 114 6.89 5.76 -10.12
C MET A 114 5.83 4.77 -9.65
N VAL A 115 6.23 3.69 -8.96
CA VAL A 115 5.31 2.62 -8.58
C VAL A 115 4.65 2.94 -7.23
N TYR A 116 3.32 3.07 -7.26
CA TYR A 116 2.51 3.27 -6.06
C TYR A 116 2.10 1.95 -5.44
N GLY A 117 2.02 1.93 -4.11
CA GLY A 117 1.59 0.79 -3.33
C GLY A 117 1.10 1.22 -1.96
N TYR A 118 1.15 0.28 -1.02
CA TYR A 118 0.86 0.52 0.38
C TYR A 118 1.97 -0.03 1.26
N TRP A 119 2.38 0.77 2.23
CA TRP A 119 3.13 0.30 3.39
C TRP A 119 2.15 -0.34 4.38
N ILE A 120 2.44 -1.56 4.79
CA ILE A 120 1.52 -2.41 5.54
C ILE A 120 2.11 -2.77 6.89
N ALA A 121 1.27 -2.71 7.92
CA ALA A 121 1.56 -3.15 9.27
C ALA A 121 0.38 -3.95 9.82
N CYS A 122 0.65 -4.80 10.82
CA CYS A 122 -0.39 -5.43 11.63
C CYS A 122 -1.06 -4.40 12.54
N ILE A 123 -2.34 -4.61 12.81
CA ILE A 123 -3.08 -3.91 13.86
C ILE A 123 -3.74 -4.92 14.79
N ASP A 124 -3.47 -4.80 16.09
CA ASP A 124 -4.12 -5.62 17.10
C ASP A 124 -5.57 -5.15 17.31
N GLU A 125 -6.52 -6.07 17.28
CA GLU A 125 -7.95 -5.74 17.31
C GLU A 125 -8.43 -5.16 18.65
N LYS A 126 -7.71 -5.42 19.75
CA LYS A 126 -8.12 -5.06 21.11
C LYS A 126 -7.46 -3.77 21.57
N THR A 127 -6.19 -3.62 21.25
CA THR A 127 -5.32 -2.53 21.70
C THR A 127 -5.11 -1.47 20.64
N LEU A 128 -5.41 -1.79 19.37
CA LEU A 128 -5.05 -0.99 18.19
C LEU A 128 -3.53 -0.74 18.07
N GLY A 129 -2.72 -1.56 18.75
CA GLY A 129 -1.27 -1.52 18.64
C GLY A 129 -0.82 -1.91 17.24
N ILE A 130 0.22 -1.24 16.75
CA ILE A 130 0.82 -1.52 15.44
C ILE A 130 2.07 -2.37 15.62
N SER A 131 2.21 -3.40 14.80
CA SER A 131 3.40 -4.26 14.77
C SER A 131 3.77 -4.65 13.34
N GLU A 132 4.92 -5.31 13.19
CA GLU A 132 5.31 -5.91 11.91
C GLU A 132 4.27 -6.96 11.46
N PRO A 133 4.04 -7.10 10.13
CA PRO A 133 3.18 -8.11 9.51
C PRO A 133 3.45 -9.56 9.95
#